data_AF-A0A2I0GKV5-F1
#
_entry.id   AF-A0A2I0GKV5-F1
#
_cell.length_a   1.000
_cell.length_b   1.000
_cell.length_c   1.000
_cell.angle_alpha   90.00
_cell.angle_beta   90.00
_cell.angle_gamma   90.00
#
_symmetry.space_group_name_H-M   'P 1'
#
loop_
_entity.id
_entity.type
_entity.pdbx_description
1 polymer ?
#
loop_
_entity_poly.entity_id
_entity_poly.type
_entity_poly.pdbx_seq_one_letter_code
_entity_poly.pdbx_strand_id
1 'polypeptide(L)'
;MTAISETSLLLQAERASQICALLWQRGGIAAEPAANVFAAMPLLQKGLLQPISDDQDPDTPIAYTLTDPLLTAFSTLSQLGEWQLALLGLNPSYRAHWLCLAAARCREAGSMRDPQMLIKIISQLGNASAWVLESLKDTSVNPQLCAGSLSDLEHELIGHSLHDNAALPALLRILKASYQLTGFVERSAHEAGSRLTSLTPIDPSAKALDNNWCERRSLALPYSLLNQTKPHASWILTERGSSSDTSSHLTLFTQQPWLFLLSLLVFVQDAWAAEQRDSLLLTLPSNQNAFSPTEISVVVQGVEGDEVNVGNLAAFLLVLLNNLNISLYPRVPDTHDLNRALAPLVANLLSHQIWQFKEGGRNEIGLYSINPDFGDACYSLPLAPIFGYRSARLQQAIKQTARDIRAAKLINIQGSGL
;
A
#
# COMPACT_ATOMS: atom_id res chain seq x y z
N MET A 1 36.09 -16.27 -6.95
CA MET A 1 35.35 -15.49 -5.94
C MET A 1 36.35 -14.52 -5.32
N THR A 2 36.37 -13.28 -5.79
CA THR A 2 37.19 -12.21 -5.20
C THR A 2 36.58 -11.85 -3.85
N ALA A 3 37.36 -11.97 -2.77
CA ALA A 3 36.95 -11.54 -1.45
C ALA A 3 36.66 -10.04 -1.51
N ILE A 4 35.38 -9.66 -1.46
CA ILE A 4 34.97 -8.28 -1.28
C ILE A 4 35.46 -7.89 0.12
N SER A 5 36.29 -6.84 0.23
CA SER A 5 36.79 -6.38 1.53
C SER A 5 35.63 -5.92 2.42
N GLU A 6 35.73 -6.14 3.73
CA GLU A 6 34.71 -5.71 4.69
C GLU A 6 34.40 -4.20 4.61
N THR A 7 35.41 -3.39 4.32
CA THR A 7 35.28 -1.94 4.09
C THR A 7 34.41 -1.62 2.85
N SER A 8 34.48 -2.46 1.81
CA SER A 8 33.64 -2.31 0.61
C SER A 8 32.18 -2.67 0.90
N LEU A 9 31.95 -3.68 1.74
CA LEU A 9 30.60 -4.10 2.14
C LEU A 9 29.88 -3.06 2.99
N LEU A 10 30.59 -2.42 3.93
CA LEU A 10 30.04 -1.34 4.77
C LEU A 10 29.63 -0.13 3.93
N LEU A 11 30.54 0.36 3.07
CA LEU A 11 30.26 1.50 2.19
C LEU A 11 29.08 1.22 1.24
N GLN A 12 28.95 -0.02 0.75
CA GLN A 12 27.80 -0.46 -0.03
C GLN A 12 26.50 -0.44 0.80
N ALA A 13 26.54 -0.90 2.05
CA ALA A 13 25.39 -0.92 2.94
C ALA A 13 24.91 0.50 3.31
N GLU A 14 25.82 1.42 3.62
CA GLU A 14 25.50 2.82 3.92
C GLU A 14 24.82 3.51 2.73
N ARG A 15 25.41 3.39 1.54
CA ARG A 15 24.84 3.95 0.30
C ARG A 15 23.48 3.34 -0.01
N ALA A 16 23.38 2.01 0.09
CA ALA A 16 22.12 1.30 -0.12
C ALA A 16 21.03 1.77 0.86
N SER A 17 21.38 1.94 2.13
CA SER A 17 20.47 2.42 3.17
C SER A 17 19.96 3.83 2.88
N GLN A 18 20.84 4.77 2.51
CA GLN A 18 20.46 6.14 2.14
C GLN A 18 19.52 6.15 0.93
N ILE A 19 19.81 5.32 -0.07
CA ILE A 19 18.95 5.22 -1.25
C ILE A 19 17.61 4.56 -0.91
N CYS A 20 17.57 3.59 0.01
CA CYS A 20 16.31 3.02 0.50
C CYS A 20 15.47 4.07 1.23
N ALA A 21 16.07 4.99 2.00
CA ALA A 21 15.35 6.10 2.58
C ALA A 21 14.74 7.02 1.51
N LEU A 22 15.48 7.33 0.44
CA LEU A 22 14.97 8.13 -0.68
C LEU A 22 13.84 7.42 -1.42
N LEU A 23 14.01 6.12 -1.69
CA LEU A 23 13.00 5.24 -2.27
C LEU A 23 11.71 5.28 -1.44
N TRP A 24 11.84 5.15 -0.12
CA TRP A 24 10.70 5.24 0.79
C TRP A 24 10.07 6.62 0.76
N GLN A 25 10.86 7.70 0.86
CA GLN A 25 10.35 9.08 0.90
C GLN A 25 9.56 9.48 -0.35
N ARG A 26 9.96 8.97 -1.52
CA ARG A 26 9.33 9.28 -2.81
C ARG A 26 8.37 8.20 -3.31
N GLY A 27 8.29 7.07 -2.59
CA GLY A 27 7.60 5.84 -2.99
C GLY A 27 8.16 5.16 -4.24
N GLY A 28 9.28 5.66 -4.75
CA GLY A 28 9.93 5.22 -5.97
C GLY A 28 11.30 5.87 -6.16
N ILE A 29 12.03 5.40 -7.16
CA ILE A 29 13.38 5.83 -7.46
C ILE A 29 13.65 5.80 -8.97
N ALA A 30 14.47 6.73 -9.47
CA ALA A 30 14.94 6.69 -10.85
C ALA A 30 15.88 5.50 -11.09
N ALA A 31 15.96 5.02 -12.33
CA ALA A 31 16.73 3.81 -12.65
C ALA A 31 18.24 3.98 -12.43
N GLU A 32 18.80 5.16 -12.71
CA GLU A 32 20.23 5.44 -12.53
C GLU A 32 20.69 5.23 -11.06
N PRO A 33 20.10 5.89 -10.04
CA PRO A 33 20.47 5.63 -8.65
C PRO A 33 20.05 4.24 -8.15
N ALA A 34 19.06 3.59 -8.77
CA ALA A 34 18.65 2.23 -8.41
C ALA A 34 19.74 1.18 -8.69
N ALA A 35 20.66 1.41 -9.64
CA ALA A 35 21.75 0.49 -9.94
C ALA A 35 22.63 0.17 -8.71
N ASN A 36 22.90 1.19 -7.88
CA ASN A 36 23.67 1.02 -6.64
C ASN A 36 22.94 0.14 -5.62
N VAL A 37 21.61 0.28 -5.54
CA VAL A 37 20.73 -0.52 -4.67
C VAL A 37 20.72 -1.97 -5.14
N PHE A 38 20.63 -2.21 -6.44
CA PHE A 38 20.65 -3.56 -7.00
C PHE A 38 21.99 -4.25 -6.87
N ALA A 39 23.10 -3.51 -6.90
CA ALA A 39 24.42 -4.07 -6.60
C ALA A 39 24.48 -4.60 -5.15
N ALA A 40 23.93 -3.85 -4.18
CA ALA A 40 23.91 -4.26 -2.79
C ALA A 40 22.83 -5.32 -2.47
N MET A 41 21.67 -5.26 -3.13
CA MET A 41 20.50 -6.11 -2.89
C MET A 41 19.88 -6.57 -4.22
N PRO A 42 20.48 -7.57 -4.90
CA PRO A 42 20.04 -8.01 -6.22
C PRO A 42 18.60 -8.54 -6.26
N LEU A 43 18.07 -9.02 -5.13
CA LEU A 43 16.69 -9.51 -5.04
C LEU A 43 15.65 -8.41 -5.23
N LEU A 44 16.00 -7.13 -5.02
CA LEU A 44 15.05 -6.04 -5.21
C LEU A 44 14.59 -5.90 -6.67
N GLN A 45 15.50 -6.16 -7.62
CA GLN A 45 15.17 -6.15 -9.05
C GLN A 45 14.32 -7.36 -9.46
N LYS A 46 14.32 -8.43 -8.66
CA LYS A 46 13.63 -9.71 -8.96
C LYS A 46 12.19 -9.71 -8.45
N GLY A 47 11.45 -8.65 -8.75
CA GLY A 47 10.01 -8.56 -8.52
C GLY A 47 9.57 -7.90 -7.20
N LEU A 48 10.48 -7.33 -6.42
CA LEU A 48 10.11 -6.50 -5.26
C LEU A 48 9.91 -5.02 -5.64
N LEU A 49 10.50 -4.56 -6.74
CA LEU A 49 10.23 -3.24 -7.28
C LEU A 49 9.48 -3.33 -8.62
N GLN A 50 8.47 -2.50 -8.77
CA GLN A 50 7.66 -2.39 -9.98
C GLN A 50 8.38 -1.45 -10.96
N PRO A 51 8.90 -1.96 -12.11
CA PRO A 51 9.51 -1.11 -13.11
C PRO A 51 8.50 -0.15 -13.75
N ILE A 52 9.00 1.04 -14.10
CA ILE A 52 8.32 2.05 -14.90
C ILE A 52 9.16 2.33 -16.13
N SER A 53 8.56 2.23 -17.31
CA SER A 53 9.21 2.43 -18.61
C SER A 53 8.31 3.28 -19.50
N ASP A 54 8.90 3.98 -20.47
CA ASP A 54 8.12 4.66 -21.49
C ASP A 54 7.49 3.66 -22.47
N ASP A 55 6.33 4.00 -23.04
CA ASP A 55 5.62 3.16 -24.02
C ASP A 55 6.47 2.78 -25.24
N GLN A 56 7.43 3.64 -25.59
CA GLN A 56 8.31 3.44 -26.75
C GLN A 56 9.47 2.49 -26.47
N ASP A 57 9.84 2.29 -25.19
CA ASP A 57 10.94 1.42 -24.79
C ASP A 57 10.58 0.70 -23.46
N PRO A 58 9.71 -0.32 -23.53
CA PRO A 58 9.21 -1.01 -22.34
C PRO A 58 10.32 -1.81 -21.62
N ASP A 59 11.38 -2.18 -22.32
CA ASP A 59 12.47 -3.02 -21.82
C ASP A 59 13.52 -2.25 -21.00
N THR A 60 13.52 -0.92 -21.09
CA THR A 60 14.42 -0.04 -20.34
C THR A 60 13.67 0.76 -19.26
N PRO A 61 13.64 0.28 -18.00
CA PRO A 61 13.01 1.03 -16.92
C PRO A 61 13.69 2.38 -16.71
N ILE A 62 12.90 3.44 -16.67
CA ILE A 62 13.34 4.80 -16.30
C ILE A 62 13.24 5.03 -14.78
N ALA A 63 12.39 4.25 -14.11
CA ALA A 63 12.18 4.31 -12.67
C ALA A 63 11.64 2.99 -12.11
N TYR A 64 11.58 2.91 -10.79
CA TYR A 64 11.07 1.78 -10.03
C TYR A 64 10.20 2.29 -8.88
N THR A 65 9.10 1.61 -8.59
CA THR A 65 8.21 1.92 -7.46
C THR A 65 8.08 0.74 -6.50
N LEU A 66 7.63 1.04 -5.29
CA LEU A 66 7.37 0.02 -4.28
C LEU A 66 6.21 -0.89 -4.74
N THR A 67 6.37 -2.19 -4.51
CA THR A 67 5.30 -3.19 -4.69
C THR A 67 4.59 -3.46 -3.37
N ASP A 68 3.43 -4.12 -3.43
CA ASP A 68 2.67 -4.53 -2.25
C ASP A 68 3.49 -5.28 -1.18
N PRO A 69 4.32 -6.29 -1.52
CA PRO A 69 5.17 -6.97 -0.54
C PRO A 69 6.07 -6.03 0.26
N LEU A 70 6.63 -4.99 -0.37
CA LEU A 70 7.51 -4.03 0.32
C LEU A 70 6.74 -3.11 1.26
N LEU A 71 5.54 -2.69 0.87
CA LEU A 71 4.65 -1.86 1.67
C LEU A 71 4.10 -2.67 2.86
N THR A 72 3.69 -3.90 2.61
CA THR A 72 3.23 -4.84 3.65
C THR A 72 4.36 -5.16 4.63
N ALA A 73 5.60 -5.38 4.16
CA ALA A 73 6.75 -5.59 5.04
C ALA A 73 6.96 -4.40 6.00
N PHE A 74 6.85 -3.15 5.49
CA PHE A 74 6.96 -1.96 6.35
C PHE A 74 5.90 -1.94 7.46
N SER A 75 4.66 -2.35 7.18
CA SER A 75 3.59 -2.40 8.19
C SER A 75 3.89 -3.32 9.38
N THR A 76 4.79 -4.30 9.20
CA THR A 76 5.22 -5.24 10.25
C THR A 76 6.44 -4.76 11.04
N LEU A 77 7.05 -3.64 10.61
CA LEU A 77 8.25 -3.05 11.17
C LEU A 77 7.90 -1.77 11.91
N SER A 78 8.72 -1.42 12.90
CA SER A 78 8.40 -0.33 13.83
C SER A 78 8.75 1.05 13.27
N GLN A 79 9.77 1.11 12.40
CA GLN A 79 10.35 2.35 11.89
C GLN A 79 11.09 2.12 10.56
N LEU A 80 11.38 3.22 9.86
CA LEU A 80 12.09 3.19 8.58
C LEU A 80 13.47 2.51 8.66
N GLY A 81 14.21 2.72 9.76
CA GLY A 81 15.49 2.05 9.98
C GLY A 81 15.40 0.52 9.98
N GLU A 82 14.36 -0.04 10.61
CA GLU A 82 14.12 -1.50 10.58
C GLU A 82 13.81 -1.98 9.14
N TRP A 83 13.12 -1.16 8.34
CA TRP A 83 12.84 -1.47 6.94
C TRP A 83 14.10 -1.43 6.08
N GLN A 84 14.96 -0.42 6.24
CA GLN A 84 16.25 -0.35 5.56
C GLN A 84 17.12 -1.57 5.89
N LEU A 85 17.21 -1.96 7.17
CA LEU A 85 17.92 -3.17 7.59
C LEU A 85 17.28 -4.45 7.03
N ALA A 86 15.94 -4.56 7.00
CA ALA A 86 15.26 -5.71 6.42
C ALA A 86 15.56 -5.88 4.92
N LEU A 87 15.69 -4.77 4.17
CA LEU A 87 16.10 -4.81 2.77
C LEU A 87 17.57 -5.23 2.61
N LEU A 88 18.47 -4.71 3.46
CA LEU A 88 19.87 -5.16 3.48
C LEU A 88 19.95 -6.67 3.76
N GLY A 89 19.08 -7.20 4.62
CA GLY A 89 18.96 -8.64 4.92
C GLY A 89 18.54 -9.53 3.74
N LEU A 90 18.15 -8.94 2.61
CA LEU A 90 17.98 -9.67 1.35
C LEU A 90 19.32 -10.13 0.75
N ASN A 91 20.42 -9.48 1.12
CA ASN A 91 21.77 -9.94 0.80
C ASN A 91 22.23 -10.98 1.84
N PRO A 92 22.55 -12.22 1.43
CA PRO A 92 23.03 -13.25 2.36
C PRO A 92 24.26 -12.85 3.18
N SER A 93 25.15 -12.03 2.62
CA SER A 93 26.37 -11.58 3.30
C SER A 93 26.08 -10.73 4.53
N TYR A 94 25.11 -9.82 4.45
CA TYR A 94 24.70 -9.00 5.60
C TYR A 94 23.89 -9.82 6.59
N ARG A 95 22.96 -10.64 6.08
CA ARG A 95 22.07 -11.46 6.91
C ARG A 95 22.81 -12.53 7.73
N ALA A 96 23.91 -13.07 7.23
CA ALA A 96 24.67 -14.14 7.90
C ALA A 96 25.03 -13.77 9.34
N HIS A 97 25.53 -12.55 9.57
CA HIS A 97 25.87 -12.08 10.92
C HIS A 97 24.62 -12.00 11.83
N TRP A 98 23.51 -11.47 11.33
CA TRP A 98 22.27 -11.37 12.08
C TRP A 98 21.66 -12.73 12.45
N LEU A 99 21.80 -13.73 11.57
CA LEU A 99 21.42 -15.11 11.89
C LEU A 99 22.32 -15.70 12.98
N CYS A 100 23.62 -15.41 12.98
CA CYS A 100 24.53 -15.80 14.06
C CYS A 100 24.12 -15.17 15.40
N LEU A 101 23.73 -13.89 15.41
CA LEU A 101 23.22 -13.24 16.63
C LEU A 101 21.96 -13.93 17.15
N ALA A 102 20.97 -14.16 16.28
CA ALA A 102 19.73 -14.84 16.66
C ALA A 102 19.98 -16.28 17.14
N ALA A 103 20.88 -17.02 16.48
CA ALA A 103 21.29 -18.36 16.89
C ALA A 103 22.00 -18.36 18.26
N ALA A 104 22.85 -17.37 18.53
CA ALA A 104 23.51 -17.22 19.82
C ALA A 104 22.50 -16.95 20.94
N ARG A 105 21.46 -16.14 20.68
CA ARG A 105 20.34 -15.91 21.63
C ARG A 105 19.53 -17.17 21.92
N CYS A 106 19.30 -18.00 20.90
CA CYS A 106 18.68 -19.31 21.10
C CYS A 106 19.56 -20.22 21.97
N ARG A 107 20.88 -20.26 21.75
CA ARG A 107 21.81 -21.05 22.58
C ARG A 107 21.87 -20.56 24.02
N GLU A 108 21.87 -19.24 24.23
CA GLU A 108 21.84 -18.62 25.55
C GLU A 108 20.58 -19.05 26.34
N ALA A 109 19.40 -18.89 25.73
CA ALA A 109 18.13 -19.29 26.33
C ALA A 109 18.06 -20.80 26.64
N GLY A 110 18.58 -21.64 25.74
CA GLY A 110 18.68 -23.09 25.95
C GLY A 110 19.62 -23.48 27.09
N SER A 111 20.77 -22.79 27.20
CA SER A 111 21.77 -23.03 28.27
C SER A 111 21.23 -22.62 29.64
N MET A 112 20.46 -21.52 29.70
CA MET A 112 19.76 -21.07 30.91
C MET A 112 18.54 -21.93 31.27
N ARG A 113 18.19 -22.93 30.44
CA ARG A 113 16.99 -23.78 30.58
C ARG A 113 15.70 -22.96 30.68
N ASP A 114 15.61 -21.87 29.91
CA ASP A 114 14.39 -21.05 29.80
C ASP A 114 13.62 -21.40 28.52
N PRO A 115 12.67 -22.35 28.57
CA PRO A 115 11.87 -22.73 27.41
C PRO A 115 10.92 -21.61 26.96
N GLN A 116 10.52 -20.70 27.85
CA GLN A 116 9.57 -19.63 27.51
C GLN A 116 10.24 -18.57 26.64
N MET A 117 11.49 -18.23 26.94
CA MET A 117 12.27 -17.34 26.08
C MET A 117 12.49 -17.93 24.69
N LEU A 118 12.80 -19.23 24.58
CA LEU A 118 12.92 -19.92 23.29
C LEU A 118 11.60 -19.89 22.50
N ILE A 119 10.48 -20.21 23.14
CA ILE A 119 9.16 -20.16 22.50
C ILE A 119 8.87 -18.75 21.99
N LYS A 120 9.17 -17.72 22.79
CA LYS A 120 8.99 -16.31 22.40
C LYS A 120 9.85 -15.92 21.19
N ILE A 121 11.12 -16.33 21.16
CA ILE A 121 12.02 -16.03 20.03
C ILE A 121 11.49 -16.71 18.76
N ILE A 122 11.13 -18.00 18.85
CA ILE A 122 10.62 -18.77 17.71
C ILE A 122 9.28 -18.20 17.23
N SER A 123 8.37 -17.82 18.14
CA SER A 123 7.08 -17.25 17.77
C SER A 123 7.23 -15.90 17.07
N GLN A 124 8.21 -15.08 17.49
CA GLN A 124 8.50 -13.80 16.87
C GLN A 124 9.14 -13.97 15.49
N LEU A 125 10.05 -14.92 15.30
CA LEU A 125 10.63 -15.24 13.99
C LEU A 125 9.60 -15.86 13.03
N GLY A 126 8.66 -16.65 13.54
CA GLY A 126 7.74 -17.43 12.72
C GLY A 126 8.51 -18.34 11.77
N ASN A 127 8.18 -18.29 10.47
CA ASN A 127 8.84 -19.12 9.44
C ASN A 127 10.33 -18.83 9.28
N ALA A 128 10.81 -17.63 9.67
CA ALA A 128 12.23 -17.29 9.62
C ALA A 128 13.08 -18.10 10.62
N SER A 129 12.45 -18.80 11.57
CA SER A 129 13.15 -19.75 12.45
C SER A 129 13.86 -20.86 11.68
N ALA A 130 13.42 -21.18 10.45
CA ALA A 130 14.10 -22.13 9.57
C ALA A 130 15.56 -21.73 9.28
N TRP A 131 15.81 -20.46 8.95
CA TRP A 131 17.17 -19.95 8.72
C TRP A 131 18.05 -20.02 9.98
N VAL A 132 17.48 -19.70 11.14
CA VAL A 132 18.21 -19.78 12.41
C VAL A 132 18.54 -21.23 12.76
N LEU A 133 17.61 -22.16 12.51
CA LEU A 133 17.83 -23.59 12.71
C LEU A 133 18.94 -24.15 11.81
N GLU A 134 18.98 -23.74 10.54
CA GLU A 134 20.06 -24.10 9.61
C GLU A 134 21.43 -23.60 10.12
N SER A 135 21.50 -22.35 10.58
CA SER A 135 22.72 -21.78 11.16
C SER A 135 23.15 -22.52 12.45
N LEU A 136 22.21 -23.00 13.26
CA LEU A 136 22.50 -23.78 14.46
C LEU A 136 23.01 -25.20 14.15
N LYS A 137 22.55 -25.81 13.05
CA LYS A 137 22.97 -27.13 12.59
C LYS A 137 24.35 -27.11 11.94
N ASP A 138 24.75 -25.98 11.38
CA ASP A 138 26.06 -25.81 10.78
C ASP A 138 27.16 -25.81 11.85
N THR A 139 27.89 -26.92 11.94
CA THR A 139 29.00 -27.10 12.88
C THR A 139 30.21 -26.23 12.57
N SER A 140 30.29 -25.64 11.38
CA SER A 140 31.38 -24.73 11.00
C SER A 140 31.20 -23.33 11.57
N VAL A 141 29.98 -22.97 11.97
CA VAL A 141 29.64 -21.66 12.52
C VAL A 141 29.57 -21.77 14.05
N ASN A 142 30.25 -20.84 14.74
CA ASN A 142 30.10 -20.67 16.18
C ASN A 142 29.34 -19.37 16.48
N PRO A 143 28.00 -19.41 16.63
CA PRO A 143 27.19 -18.27 17.01
C PRO A 143 27.72 -17.57 18.26
N GLN A 144 28.06 -16.29 18.12
CA GLN A 144 28.53 -15.43 19.20
C GLN A 144 27.76 -14.11 19.20
N LEU A 145 27.61 -13.54 20.40
CA LEU A 145 27.05 -12.21 20.60
C LEU A 145 28.19 -11.19 20.54
N CYS A 146 28.55 -10.77 19.34
CA CYS A 146 29.61 -9.80 19.09
C CYS A 146 29.15 -8.74 18.09
N ALA A 147 29.78 -7.57 18.14
CA ALA A 147 29.54 -6.51 17.18
C ALA A 147 29.97 -6.97 15.77
N GLY A 148 29.08 -6.79 14.79
CA GLY A 148 29.37 -6.98 13.38
C GLY A 148 29.88 -5.72 12.70
N SER A 149 30.27 -5.84 11.43
CA SER A 149 30.75 -4.72 10.60
C SER A 149 29.71 -3.63 10.35
N LEU A 150 28.42 -3.92 10.55
CA LEU A 150 27.31 -2.97 10.38
C LEU A 150 26.83 -2.34 11.71
N SER A 151 27.49 -2.60 12.84
CA SER A 151 26.98 -2.20 14.17
C SER A 151 26.75 -0.70 14.31
N ASP A 152 27.58 0.13 13.68
CA ASP A 152 27.45 1.60 13.71
C ASP A 152 26.24 2.05 12.87
N LEU A 153 26.06 1.47 11.68
CA LEU A 153 24.90 1.72 10.82
C LEU A 153 23.59 1.25 11.49
N GLU A 154 23.62 0.09 12.14
CA GLU A 154 22.48 -0.40 12.94
C GLU A 154 22.12 0.62 14.03
N HIS A 155 23.11 1.11 14.78
CA HIS A 155 22.91 2.11 15.81
C HIS A 155 22.34 3.43 15.25
N GLU A 156 22.86 3.91 14.12
CA GLU A 156 22.35 5.11 13.45
C GLU A 156 20.88 4.96 13.02
N LEU A 157 20.51 3.80 12.47
CA LEU A 157 19.18 3.57 11.89
C LEU A 157 18.10 3.27 12.93
N ILE A 158 18.43 2.53 13.99
CA ILE A 158 17.44 2.06 14.97
C ILE A 158 17.74 2.43 16.43
N GLY A 159 18.82 3.16 16.70
CA GLY A 159 19.22 3.63 18.03
C GLY A 159 19.96 2.59 18.88
N HIS A 160 20.12 1.36 18.39
CA HIS A 160 20.78 0.24 19.06
C HIS A 160 21.52 -0.61 18.03
N SER A 161 22.62 -1.25 18.44
CA SER A 161 23.27 -2.25 17.60
C SER A 161 22.57 -3.60 17.81
N LEU A 162 22.45 -4.43 16.76
CA LEU A 162 21.63 -5.65 16.80
C LEU A 162 22.20 -6.73 17.74
N HIS A 163 23.46 -6.63 18.15
CA HIS A 163 24.06 -7.53 19.14
C HIS A 163 23.59 -7.25 20.57
N ASP A 164 23.05 -6.05 20.86
CA ASP A 164 22.55 -5.68 22.17
C ASP A 164 21.29 -6.45 22.54
N ASN A 165 21.10 -6.75 23.84
CA ASN A 165 19.90 -7.42 24.34
C ASN A 165 18.63 -6.61 24.01
N ALA A 166 18.71 -5.27 24.06
CA ALA A 166 17.60 -4.37 23.80
C ALA A 166 17.12 -4.42 22.34
N ALA A 167 18.01 -4.76 21.40
CA ALA A 167 17.71 -4.82 19.98
C ALA A 167 17.09 -6.16 19.53
N LEU A 168 16.99 -7.15 20.43
CA LEU A 168 16.47 -8.48 20.10
C LEU A 168 15.10 -8.42 19.38
N PRO A 169 14.07 -7.68 19.86
CA PRO A 169 12.79 -7.61 19.14
C PRO A 169 12.92 -7.05 17.72
N ALA A 170 13.81 -6.07 17.50
CA ALA A 170 14.06 -5.49 16.18
C ALA A 170 14.75 -6.51 15.26
N LEU A 171 15.79 -7.19 15.76
CA LEU A 171 16.49 -8.26 15.04
C LEU A 171 15.52 -9.34 14.53
N LEU A 172 14.61 -9.82 15.38
CA LEU A 172 13.67 -10.88 15.00
C LEU A 172 12.64 -10.38 13.96
N ARG A 173 12.16 -9.13 14.08
CA ARG A 173 11.28 -8.52 13.07
C ARG A 173 11.98 -8.34 11.73
N ILE A 174 13.21 -7.84 11.73
CA ILE A 174 14.05 -7.65 10.54
C ILE A 174 14.23 -8.99 9.82
N LEU A 175 14.67 -10.03 10.53
CA LEU A 175 14.87 -11.36 9.95
C LEU A 175 13.58 -11.96 9.39
N LYS A 176 12.45 -11.77 10.10
CA LYS A 176 11.13 -12.19 9.63
C LYS A 176 10.73 -11.50 8.33
N ALA A 177 10.88 -10.18 8.25
CA ALA A 177 10.58 -9.42 7.04
C ALA A 177 11.48 -9.83 5.87
N SER A 178 12.80 -9.95 6.10
CA SER A 178 13.73 -10.43 5.06
C SER A 178 13.38 -11.83 4.57
N TYR A 179 12.95 -12.73 5.46
CA TYR A 179 12.50 -14.08 5.10
C TYR A 179 11.24 -14.05 4.23
N GLN A 180 10.23 -13.29 4.62
CA GLN A 180 8.98 -13.18 3.87
C GLN A 180 9.21 -12.62 2.46
N LEU A 181 10.03 -11.58 2.35
CA LEU A 181 10.40 -10.96 1.06
C LEU A 181 11.21 -11.91 0.18
N THR A 182 12.18 -12.65 0.75
CA THR A 182 12.96 -13.65 0.00
C THR A 182 12.06 -14.76 -0.54
N GLY A 183 11.18 -15.32 0.31
CA GLY A 183 10.24 -16.34 -0.12
C GLY A 183 9.22 -15.84 -1.14
N PHE A 184 8.85 -14.56 -1.11
CA PHE A 184 7.99 -13.95 -2.15
C PHE A 184 8.69 -13.93 -3.51
N VAL A 185 9.97 -13.54 -3.55
CA VAL A 185 10.76 -13.52 -4.79
C VAL A 185 10.93 -14.93 -5.34
N GLU A 186 11.22 -15.91 -4.48
CA GLU A 186 11.39 -17.31 -4.88
C GLU A 186 10.10 -17.90 -5.46
N ARG A 187 8.95 -17.69 -4.81
CA ARG A 187 7.65 -18.13 -5.34
C ARG A 187 7.30 -17.46 -6.66
N SER A 188 7.49 -16.14 -6.74
CA SER A 188 7.23 -15.36 -7.95
C SER A 188 8.09 -15.84 -9.13
N ALA A 189 9.33 -16.27 -8.88
CA ALA A 189 10.21 -16.83 -9.91
C ALA A 189 9.78 -18.23 -10.39
N HIS A 190 9.06 -19.00 -9.57
CA HIS A 190 8.55 -20.33 -9.92
C HIS A 190 7.21 -20.31 -10.65
N GLU A 191 6.33 -19.35 -10.36
CA GLU A 191 4.98 -19.28 -10.92
C GLU A 191 4.93 -18.67 -12.33
N ALA A 192 5.90 -17.84 -12.70
CA ALA A 192 6.16 -17.46 -14.09
C ALA A 192 7.63 -17.04 -14.18
N GLY A 193 8.37 -17.50 -15.20
CA GLY A 193 9.73 -17.01 -15.47
C GLY A 193 9.82 -15.54 -15.89
N SER A 194 8.88 -14.68 -15.47
CA SER A 194 8.62 -13.36 -16.02
C SER A 194 8.92 -12.27 -14.99
N ARG A 195 9.83 -11.37 -15.35
CA ARG A 195 10.00 -10.07 -14.67
C ARG A 195 8.64 -9.36 -14.61
N LEU A 196 8.40 -8.57 -13.56
CA LEU A 196 7.20 -7.73 -13.50
C LEU A 196 7.10 -6.89 -14.78
N THR A 197 5.95 -6.94 -15.46
CA THR A 197 5.73 -6.10 -16.65
C THR A 197 5.81 -4.63 -16.24
N SER A 198 6.52 -3.83 -17.02
CA SER A 198 6.68 -2.41 -16.72
C SER A 198 5.36 -1.65 -16.78
N LEU A 199 5.23 -0.63 -15.93
CA LEU A 199 4.13 0.32 -15.98
C LEU A 199 4.57 1.56 -16.75
N THR A 200 3.62 2.27 -17.35
CA THR A 200 3.87 3.58 -17.92
C THR A 200 3.92 4.65 -16.83
N PRO A 201 4.60 5.79 -17.06
CA PRO A 201 4.49 6.96 -16.19
C PRO A 201 3.04 7.48 -16.14
N ILE A 202 2.68 8.13 -15.03
CA ILE A 202 1.34 8.70 -14.87
C ILE A 202 1.13 9.84 -15.88
N ASP A 203 0.15 9.66 -16.76
CA ASP A 203 -0.30 10.67 -17.73
C ASP A 203 -1.05 11.81 -17.00
N PRO A 204 -0.52 13.06 -17.01
CA PRO A 204 -1.21 14.22 -16.44
C PRO A 204 -2.47 14.66 -17.21
N SER A 205 -2.64 14.20 -18.45
CA SER A 205 -3.65 14.74 -19.38
C SER A 205 -4.99 14.01 -19.35
N ALA A 206 -5.12 12.94 -18.54
CA ALA A 206 -6.28 12.04 -18.50
C ALA A 206 -6.61 11.35 -19.83
N LYS A 207 -5.69 11.36 -20.81
CA LYS A 207 -5.87 10.68 -22.10
C LYS A 207 -5.75 9.16 -21.94
N ALA A 208 -4.80 8.71 -21.12
CA ALA A 208 -4.55 7.31 -20.80
C ALA A 208 -4.90 7.01 -19.33
N LEU A 209 -6.14 7.32 -18.94
CA LEU A 209 -6.61 7.14 -17.57
C LEU A 209 -6.59 5.67 -17.11
N ASP A 210 -6.84 4.75 -18.04
CA ASP A 210 -6.73 3.31 -17.88
C ASP A 210 -5.29 2.88 -17.52
N ASN A 211 -4.29 3.51 -18.12
CA ASN A 211 -2.89 3.29 -17.78
C ASN A 211 -2.51 3.86 -16.41
N ASN A 212 -3.19 4.94 -15.99
CA ASN A 212 -3.01 5.52 -14.67
C ASN A 212 -3.62 4.63 -13.58
N TRP A 213 -4.85 4.14 -13.79
CA TRP A 213 -5.62 3.32 -12.85
C TRP A 213 -5.59 1.84 -13.21
N CYS A 214 -4.38 1.27 -13.21
CA CYS A 214 -4.13 -0.12 -13.56
C CYS A 214 -3.63 -0.95 -12.37
N GLU A 215 -3.61 -2.27 -12.53
CA GLU A 215 -3.08 -3.21 -11.54
C GLU A 215 -1.62 -2.94 -11.24
N ARG A 216 -1.21 -3.19 -10.00
CA ARG A 216 0.15 -2.97 -9.45
C ARG A 216 0.55 -1.50 -9.37
N ARG A 217 -0.33 -0.56 -9.77
CA ARG A 217 -0.13 0.85 -9.49
C ARG A 217 -0.26 1.11 -8.00
N SER A 218 0.52 2.08 -7.50
CA SER A 218 0.31 2.63 -6.16
C SER A 218 -0.53 3.91 -6.19
N LEU A 219 -1.42 4.04 -5.22
CA LEU A 219 -2.15 5.25 -4.87
C LEU A 219 -1.61 5.79 -3.54
N ALA A 220 -1.13 7.02 -3.54
CA ALA A 220 -0.72 7.70 -2.31
C ALA A 220 -1.95 8.01 -1.45
N LEU A 221 -1.83 7.83 -0.13
CA LEU A 221 -2.84 8.28 0.82
C LEU A 221 -3.08 9.79 0.71
N PRO A 222 -4.25 10.27 1.15
CA PRO A 222 -4.51 11.71 1.20
C PRO A 222 -3.41 12.44 2.00
N TYR A 223 -3.13 13.68 1.64
CA TYR A 223 -1.98 14.43 2.17
C TYR A 223 -1.85 14.42 3.70
N SER A 224 -2.99 14.45 4.41
CA SER A 224 -3.05 14.42 5.89
C SER A 224 -2.46 13.14 6.51
N LEU A 225 -2.33 12.05 5.75
CA LEU A 225 -1.80 10.76 6.20
C LEU A 225 -0.40 10.43 5.67
N LEU A 226 0.22 11.31 4.87
CA LEU A 226 1.52 11.03 4.24
C LEU A 226 2.73 11.13 5.17
N ASN A 227 2.59 11.60 6.42
CA ASN A 227 3.65 11.61 7.45
C ASN A 227 5.03 12.05 6.90
N GLN A 228 5.07 13.19 6.20
CA GLN A 228 6.28 13.80 5.61
C GLN A 228 6.85 13.14 4.34
N THR A 229 6.25 12.06 3.85
CA THR A 229 6.58 11.52 2.53
C THR A 229 6.14 12.46 1.40
N LYS A 230 6.87 12.42 0.28
CA LYS A 230 6.63 13.24 -0.91
C LYS A 230 6.62 12.34 -2.14
N PRO A 231 5.53 11.57 -2.35
CA PRO A 231 5.42 10.63 -3.46
C PRO A 231 5.69 11.30 -4.81
N HIS A 232 6.35 10.58 -5.71
CA HIS A 232 6.67 11.11 -7.02
C HIS A 232 5.45 11.09 -7.95
N ALA A 233 4.97 12.25 -8.36
CA ALA A 233 3.76 12.42 -9.16
C ALA A 233 3.76 11.63 -10.49
N SER A 234 4.90 11.47 -11.15
CA SER A 234 5.00 10.70 -12.41
C SER A 234 4.95 9.18 -12.24
N TRP A 235 5.02 8.67 -11.01
CA TRP A 235 5.17 7.24 -10.74
C TRP A 235 4.02 6.66 -9.92
N ILE A 236 3.51 7.46 -8.98
CA ILE A 236 2.43 7.12 -8.06
C ILE A 236 1.26 8.06 -8.32
N LEU A 237 0.03 7.55 -8.22
CA LEU A 237 -1.15 8.39 -8.19
C LEU A 237 -1.13 9.20 -6.89
N THR A 238 -0.80 10.48 -6.97
CA THR A 238 -0.75 11.38 -5.81
C THR A 238 -1.33 12.74 -6.17
N GLU A 239 -1.75 13.47 -5.15
CA GLU A 239 -2.19 14.85 -5.26
C GLU A 239 -1.08 15.72 -5.88
N ARG A 240 -1.45 16.59 -6.82
CA ARG A 240 -0.55 17.45 -7.60
C ARG A 240 -0.93 18.92 -7.43
N GLY A 241 -0.35 19.57 -6.43
CA GLY A 241 -0.54 21.00 -6.17
C GLY A 241 -2.00 21.37 -5.82
N SER A 242 -2.20 22.63 -5.41
CA SER A 242 -3.54 23.17 -5.18
C SER A 242 -4.13 23.59 -6.53
N SER A 243 -5.21 22.91 -6.95
CA SER A 243 -6.08 23.39 -8.01
C SER A 243 -6.72 24.72 -7.55
N SER A 244 -6.62 25.78 -8.35
CA SER A 244 -7.33 27.04 -8.04
C SER A 244 -8.84 26.80 -8.11
N ASP A 245 -9.63 27.60 -7.39
CA ASP A 245 -11.11 27.52 -7.40
C ASP A 245 -11.72 27.69 -8.80
N THR A 246 -10.96 28.22 -9.75
CA THR A 246 -11.32 28.43 -11.16
C THR A 246 -10.91 27.30 -12.10
N SER A 247 -10.29 26.24 -11.59
CA SER A 247 -9.81 25.13 -12.41
C SER A 247 -10.97 24.27 -12.93
N SER A 248 -10.86 23.80 -14.17
CA SER A 248 -11.87 22.91 -14.76
C SER A 248 -11.94 21.59 -13.99
N HIS A 249 -13.11 20.93 -13.95
CA HIS A 249 -13.25 19.59 -13.36
C HIS A 249 -12.24 18.58 -13.92
N LEU A 250 -11.89 18.68 -15.21
CA LEU A 250 -10.85 17.85 -15.81
C LEU A 250 -9.50 18.04 -15.11
N THR A 251 -9.09 19.28 -14.90
CA THR A 251 -7.85 19.63 -14.20
C THR A 251 -7.87 19.16 -12.75
N LEU A 252 -9.02 19.33 -12.08
CA LEU A 252 -9.21 18.86 -10.71
C LEU A 252 -8.96 17.34 -10.62
N PHE A 253 -9.59 16.55 -11.48
CA PHE A 253 -9.50 15.08 -11.44
C PHE A 253 -8.13 14.54 -11.84
N THR A 254 -7.38 15.22 -12.72
CA THR A 254 -6.00 14.82 -13.04
C THR A 254 -5.00 15.20 -11.96
N GLN A 255 -5.31 16.19 -11.14
CA GLN A 255 -4.46 16.64 -10.03
C GLN A 255 -4.81 15.98 -8.70
N GLN A 256 -6.04 15.52 -8.53
CA GLN A 256 -6.56 15.03 -7.25
C GLN A 256 -7.19 13.63 -7.42
N PRO A 257 -6.36 12.55 -7.36
CA PRO A 257 -6.82 11.18 -7.61
C PRO A 257 -7.96 10.73 -6.69
N TRP A 258 -7.93 11.14 -5.41
CA TRP A 258 -9.00 10.82 -4.46
C TRP A 258 -10.31 11.52 -4.80
N LEU A 259 -10.27 12.80 -5.21
CA LEU A 259 -11.47 13.49 -5.67
C LEU A 259 -12.03 12.82 -6.93
N PHE A 260 -11.18 12.41 -7.87
CA PHE A 260 -11.63 11.65 -9.03
C PHE A 260 -12.33 10.35 -8.64
N LEU A 261 -11.73 9.53 -7.77
CA LEU A 261 -12.30 8.26 -7.33
C LEU A 261 -13.64 8.43 -6.62
N LEU A 262 -13.77 9.44 -5.75
CA LEU A 262 -15.01 9.76 -5.04
C LEU A 262 -16.09 10.32 -5.97
N SER A 263 -15.73 11.15 -6.95
CA SER A 263 -16.65 11.60 -8.00
C SER A 263 -17.15 10.43 -8.85
N LEU A 264 -16.26 9.49 -9.20
CA LEU A 264 -16.64 8.30 -9.95
C LEU A 264 -17.60 7.42 -9.14
N LEU A 265 -17.44 7.34 -7.83
CA LEU A 265 -18.33 6.58 -6.95
C LEU A 265 -19.77 7.11 -6.99
N VAL A 266 -19.98 8.42 -6.86
CA VAL A 266 -21.35 9.00 -6.94
C VAL A 266 -21.94 8.95 -8.34
N PHE A 267 -21.09 9.06 -9.37
CA PHE A 267 -21.51 8.84 -10.76
C PHE A 267 -22.00 7.41 -10.97
N VAL A 268 -21.28 6.41 -10.46
CA VAL A 268 -21.69 5.00 -10.52
C VAL A 268 -22.97 4.77 -9.72
N GLN A 269 -23.12 5.39 -8.55
CA GLN A 269 -24.36 5.33 -7.76
C GLN A 269 -25.58 5.75 -8.59
N ASP A 270 -25.49 6.90 -9.28
CA ASP A 270 -26.60 7.43 -10.08
C ASP A 270 -26.86 6.60 -11.35
N ALA A 271 -25.80 6.31 -12.11
CA ALA A 271 -25.89 5.51 -13.33
C ALA A 271 -26.40 4.08 -13.06
N TRP A 272 -26.01 3.47 -11.94
CA TRP A 272 -26.46 2.13 -11.57
C TRP A 272 -27.92 2.12 -11.10
N ALA A 273 -28.35 3.14 -10.36
CA ALA A 273 -29.75 3.28 -9.98
C ALA A 273 -30.67 3.40 -11.21
N ALA A 274 -30.22 4.10 -12.26
CA ALA A 274 -30.94 4.22 -13.53
C ALA A 274 -31.09 2.89 -14.30
N GLU A 275 -30.25 1.88 -14.03
CA GLU A 275 -30.33 0.55 -14.65
C GLU A 275 -31.48 -0.31 -14.07
N GLN A 276 -32.18 0.15 -13.02
CA GLN A 276 -33.28 -0.55 -12.32
C GLN A 276 -32.93 -1.98 -11.85
N ARG A 277 -31.69 -2.19 -11.41
CA ARG A 277 -31.24 -3.50 -10.90
C ARG A 277 -30.85 -3.42 -9.43
N ASP A 278 -29.66 -2.90 -9.17
CA ASP A 278 -29.17 -2.66 -7.82
C ASP A 278 -28.83 -1.18 -7.71
N SER A 279 -28.72 -0.66 -6.49
CA SER A 279 -28.22 0.69 -6.27
C SER A 279 -27.18 0.73 -5.15
N LEU A 280 -26.32 1.74 -5.21
CA LEU A 280 -25.36 2.07 -4.17
C LEU A 280 -25.80 3.38 -3.53
N LEU A 281 -25.91 3.42 -2.21
CA LEU A 281 -26.36 4.59 -1.47
C LEU A 281 -25.28 5.00 -0.46
N LEU A 282 -24.89 6.27 -0.52
CA LEU A 282 -23.98 6.89 0.43
C LEU A 282 -24.79 7.68 1.45
N THR A 283 -24.93 7.13 2.65
CA THR A 283 -25.79 7.66 3.70
C THR A 283 -24.97 8.29 4.82
N LEU A 284 -25.47 9.38 5.38
CA LEU A 284 -24.89 10.04 6.55
C LEU A 284 -25.62 9.55 7.80
N PRO A 285 -24.94 8.85 8.73
CA PRO A 285 -25.55 8.48 9.99
C PRO A 285 -25.99 9.71 10.79
N SER A 286 -27.03 9.55 11.62
CA SER A 286 -27.62 10.65 12.37
C SER A 286 -26.61 11.41 13.24
N ASN A 287 -26.84 12.70 13.45
CA ASN A 287 -26.03 13.60 14.29
C ASN A 287 -24.62 13.91 13.76
N GLN A 288 -24.37 13.73 12.47
CA GLN A 288 -23.12 14.14 11.82
C GLN A 288 -23.31 15.38 10.95
N ASN A 289 -22.23 16.13 10.75
CA ASN A 289 -22.22 17.26 9.82
C ASN A 289 -21.91 16.76 8.41
N ALA A 290 -22.75 17.11 7.43
CA ALA A 290 -22.56 16.67 6.04
C ALA A 290 -21.26 17.17 5.38
N PHE A 291 -20.72 18.31 5.82
CA PHE A 291 -19.46 18.90 5.35
C PHE A 291 -18.25 18.44 6.18
N SER A 292 -18.46 17.71 7.27
CA SER A 292 -17.38 17.14 8.07
C SER A 292 -17.85 15.81 8.68
N PRO A 293 -18.14 14.80 7.83
CA PRO A 293 -18.64 13.52 8.30
C PRO A 293 -17.53 12.78 9.06
N THR A 294 -17.89 12.18 10.19
CA THR A 294 -17.00 11.24 10.89
C THR A 294 -16.94 9.92 10.14
N GLU A 295 -18.06 9.50 9.54
CA GLU A 295 -18.16 8.36 8.66
C GLU A 295 -19.32 8.53 7.68
N ILE A 296 -19.20 7.89 6.52
CA ILE A 296 -20.29 7.76 5.54
C ILE A 296 -20.61 6.27 5.44
N SER A 297 -21.86 5.90 5.67
CA SER A 297 -22.33 4.53 5.52
C SER A 297 -22.59 4.22 4.05
N VAL A 298 -22.16 3.04 3.62
CA VAL A 298 -22.41 2.51 2.28
C VAL A 298 -23.49 1.45 2.39
N VAL A 299 -24.58 1.66 1.67
CA VAL A 299 -25.74 0.76 1.63
C VAL A 299 -25.91 0.28 0.19
N VAL A 300 -26.19 -1.00 0.00
CA VAL A 300 -26.51 -1.57 -1.30
C VAL A 300 -27.95 -2.00 -1.29
N GLN A 301 -28.73 -1.47 -2.23
CA GLN A 301 -30.11 -1.86 -2.45
C GLN A 301 -30.18 -2.93 -3.53
N GLY A 302 -30.83 -4.06 -3.24
CA GLY A 302 -31.07 -5.11 -4.24
C GLY A 302 -32.29 -4.82 -5.12
N VAL A 303 -32.49 -5.66 -6.13
CA VAL A 303 -33.66 -5.65 -7.03
C VAL A 303 -35.01 -5.69 -6.32
N GLU A 304 -35.07 -6.31 -5.14
CA GLU A 304 -36.30 -6.42 -4.34
C GLU A 304 -36.53 -5.19 -3.44
N GLY A 305 -35.64 -4.19 -3.52
CA GLY A 305 -35.68 -3.00 -2.68
C GLY A 305 -35.07 -3.21 -1.29
N ASP A 306 -34.50 -4.37 -1.01
CA ASP A 306 -33.86 -4.68 0.27
C ASP A 306 -32.52 -3.94 0.41
N GLU A 307 -32.36 -3.25 1.53
CA GLU A 307 -31.17 -2.46 1.82
C GLU A 307 -30.24 -3.20 2.77
N VAL A 308 -29.00 -3.40 2.33
CA VAL A 308 -27.95 -4.01 3.14
C VAL A 308 -26.85 -2.98 3.37
N ASN A 309 -26.66 -2.58 4.63
CA ASN A 309 -25.48 -1.77 5.00
C ASN A 309 -24.23 -2.64 4.81
N VAL A 310 -23.35 -2.27 3.88
CA VAL A 310 -22.12 -3.00 3.55
C VAL A 310 -20.89 -2.50 4.30
N GLY A 311 -21.02 -1.46 5.12
CA GLY A 311 -19.95 -0.88 5.94
C GLY A 311 -19.85 0.63 5.76
N ASN A 312 -18.69 1.20 6.09
CA ASN A 312 -18.41 2.62 5.82
C ASN A 312 -17.59 2.82 4.54
N LEU A 313 -17.55 4.06 4.06
CA LEU A 313 -16.90 4.45 2.81
C LEU A 313 -15.40 4.10 2.80
N ALA A 314 -14.68 4.35 3.89
CA ALA A 314 -13.27 3.96 4.00
C ALA A 314 -13.08 2.46 3.81
N ALA A 315 -13.83 1.62 4.54
CA ALA A 315 -13.76 0.16 4.41
C ALA A 315 -14.08 -0.31 2.99
N PHE A 316 -15.12 0.27 2.37
CA PHE A 316 -15.49 -0.03 0.98
C PHE A 316 -14.35 0.29 0.00
N LEU A 317 -13.74 1.46 0.12
CA LEU A 317 -12.62 1.89 -0.74
C LEU A 317 -11.38 1.01 -0.56
N LEU A 318 -11.07 0.58 0.66
CA LEU A 318 -9.97 -0.35 0.93
C LEU A 318 -10.18 -1.69 0.21
N VAL A 319 -11.40 -2.24 0.25
CA VAL A 319 -11.74 -3.48 -0.46
C VAL A 319 -11.69 -3.27 -1.98
N LEU A 320 -12.24 -2.15 -2.48
CA LEU A 320 -12.22 -1.81 -3.90
C LEU A 320 -10.79 -1.73 -4.45
N LEU A 321 -9.89 -1.02 -3.77
CA LEU A 321 -8.49 -0.86 -4.19
C LEU A 321 -7.75 -2.19 -4.14
N ASN A 322 -8.01 -3.02 -3.13
CA ASN A 322 -7.48 -4.37 -3.04
C ASN A 322 -7.95 -5.24 -4.22
N ASN A 323 -9.24 -5.21 -4.56
CA ASN A 323 -9.80 -5.95 -5.70
C ASN A 323 -9.22 -5.47 -7.05
N LEU A 324 -8.82 -4.20 -7.13
CA LEU A 324 -8.16 -3.63 -8.30
C LEU A 324 -6.65 -3.92 -8.34
N ASN A 325 -6.09 -4.58 -7.33
CA ASN A 325 -4.64 -4.74 -7.12
C ASN A 325 -3.89 -3.39 -7.14
N ILE A 326 -4.49 -2.35 -6.56
CA ILE A 326 -3.86 -1.03 -6.38
C ILE A 326 -3.40 -0.90 -4.93
N SER A 327 -2.09 -0.82 -4.73
CA SER A 327 -1.50 -0.71 -3.39
C SER A 327 -1.61 0.72 -2.85
N LEU A 328 -1.74 0.84 -1.53
CA LEU A 328 -1.77 2.13 -0.84
C LEU A 328 -0.39 2.49 -0.28
N TYR A 329 0.10 3.67 -0.63
CA TYR A 329 1.37 4.20 -0.18
C TYR A 329 1.17 5.35 0.84
N PRO A 330 1.90 5.36 1.98
CA PRO A 330 3.00 4.46 2.35
C PRO A 330 2.58 3.17 3.03
N ARG A 331 1.33 3.06 3.48
CA ARG A 331 0.79 1.86 4.14
C ARG A 331 -0.72 1.80 3.96
N VAL A 332 -1.31 0.64 4.22
CA VAL A 332 -2.77 0.52 4.37
C VAL A 332 -3.16 1.20 5.69
N PRO A 333 -4.03 2.24 5.66
CA PRO A 333 -4.50 2.92 6.86
C PRO A 333 -5.60 2.08 7.53
N ASP A 334 -5.84 2.33 8.81
CA ASP A 334 -7.09 1.87 9.41
C ASP A 334 -8.28 2.68 8.86
N THR A 335 -9.48 2.14 9.05
CA THR A 335 -10.71 2.74 8.50
C THR A 335 -11.04 4.09 9.16
N HIS A 336 -10.65 4.30 10.41
CA HIS A 336 -10.92 5.54 11.15
C HIS A 336 -10.02 6.69 10.65
N ASP A 337 -8.73 6.42 10.50
CA ASP A 337 -7.76 7.36 9.95
C ASP A 337 -8.11 7.73 8.50
N LEU A 338 -8.52 6.75 7.69
CA LEU A 338 -8.97 7.01 6.33
C LEU A 338 -10.27 7.83 6.31
N ASN A 339 -11.28 7.52 7.12
CA ASN A 339 -12.51 8.33 7.20
C ASN A 339 -12.20 9.81 7.57
N ARG A 340 -11.33 10.03 8.55
CA ARG A 340 -10.88 11.38 8.93
C ARG A 340 -10.21 12.10 7.77
N ALA A 341 -9.42 11.39 6.97
CA ALA A 341 -8.74 11.94 5.81
C ALA A 341 -9.69 12.20 4.61
N LEU A 342 -10.78 11.43 4.49
CA LEU A 342 -11.81 11.61 3.46
C LEU A 342 -12.77 12.77 3.77
N ALA A 343 -13.03 13.08 5.05
CA ALA A 343 -13.94 14.16 5.45
C ALA A 343 -13.67 15.53 4.76
N PRO A 344 -12.43 16.07 4.73
CA PRO A 344 -12.16 17.32 4.01
C PRO A 344 -12.31 17.18 2.49
N LEU A 345 -12.11 15.99 1.92
CA LEU A 345 -12.33 15.74 0.50
C LEU A 345 -13.82 15.77 0.16
N VAL A 346 -14.68 15.22 1.04
CA VAL A 346 -16.14 15.32 0.92
C VAL A 346 -16.59 16.78 0.96
N ALA A 347 -16.06 17.57 1.90
CA ALA A 347 -16.31 19.00 1.95
C ALA A 347 -15.94 19.70 0.63
N ASN A 348 -14.81 19.31 0.05
CA ASN A 348 -14.34 19.83 -1.23
C ASN A 348 -15.28 19.46 -2.39
N LEU A 349 -15.75 18.21 -2.45
CA LEU A 349 -16.70 17.73 -3.46
C LEU A 349 -18.05 18.45 -3.38
N LEU A 350 -18.53 18.75 -2.17
CA LEU A 350 -19.74 19.55 -1.96
C LEU A 350 -19.53 21.01 -2.40
N SER A 351 -18.36 21.58 -2.09
CA SER A 351 -18.03 22.98 -2.40
C SER A 351 -17.89 23.21 -3.90
N HIS A 352 -17.35 22.23 -4.64
CA HIS A 352 -17.29 22.23 -6.09
C HIS A 352 -18.59 21.82 -6.78
N GLN A 353 -19.68 21.59 -6.04
CA GLN A 353 -20.97 21.14 -6.58
C GLN A 353 -20.82 19.86 -7.43
N ILE A 354 -19.92 18.95 -7.04
CA ILE A 354 -19.78 17.63 -7.64
C ILE A 354 -20.69 16.66 -6.91
N TRP A 355 -20.64 16.71 -5.58
CA TRP A 355 -21.59 16.04 -4.70
C TRP A 355 -22.67 17.03 -4.26
N GLN A 356 -23.82 16.49 -3.88
CA GLN A 356 -24.83 17.21 -3.11
C GLN A 356 -25.26 16.36 -1.92
N PHE A 357 -25.66 17.01 -0.83
CA PHE A 357 -26.24 16.36 0.33
C PHE A 357 -27.73 16.70 0.43
N LYS A 358 -28.57 15.68 0.53
CA LYS A 358 -30.00 15.82 0.80
C LYS A 358 -30.26 15.43 2.24
N GLU A 359 -30.72 16.38 3.04
CA GLU A 359 -31.21 16.10 4.39
C GLU A 359 -32.41 15.15 4.31
N GLY A 360 -32.40 14.11 5.14
CA GLY A 360 -33.56 13.25 5.31
C GLY A 360 -34.66 13.98 6.07
N GLY A 361 -35.93 13.71 5.72
CA GLY A 361 -37.06 14.11 6.54
C GLY A 361 -37.09 13.44 7.91
N ARG A 362 -38.22 13.56 8.63
CA ARG A 362 -38.41 12.86 9.92
C ARG A 362 -38.30 11.35 9.69
N ASN A 363 -37.32 10.71 10.35
CA ASN A 363 -36.98 9.29 10.26
C ASN A 363 -36.36 8.83 8.94
N GLU A 364 -35.94 9.75 8.06
CA GLU A 364 -35.15 9.41 6.88
C GLU A 364 -33.68 9.71 7.11
N ILE A 365 -32.80 8.92 6.49
CA ILE A 365 -31.36 9.09 6.60
C ILE A 365 -30.92 10.07 5.51
N GLY A 366 -30.06 11.03 5.86
CA GLY A 366 -29.48 11.94 4.88
C GLY A 366 -28.64 11.20 3.85
N LEU A 367 -28.71 11.62 2.58
CA LEU A 367 -28.07 10.94 1.46
C LEU A 367 -27.14 11.90 0.71
N TYR A 368 -25.94 11.41 0.40
CA TYR A 368 -25.09 12.03 -0.62
C TYR A 368 -25.44 11.48 -2.00
N SER A 369 -25.54 12.38 -2.98
CA SER A 369 -25.72 11.99 -4.39
C SER A 369 -24.84 12.86 -5.29
N ILE A 370 -24.76 12.50 -6.56
CA ILE A 370 -24.21 13.39 -7.57
C ILE A 370 -25.04 14.69 -7.65
N ASN A 371 -24.37 15.83 -7.84
CA ASN A 371 -25.04 17.08 -8.17
C ASN A 371 -25.58 17.01 -9.63
N PRO A 372 -26.82 17.44 -9.91
CA PRO A 372 -27.41 17.33 -11.25
C PRO A 372 -26.58 17.99 -12.35
N ASP A 373 -26.07 19.20 -12.11
CA ASP A 373 -25.29 19.95 -13.12
C ASP A 373 -23.98 19.22 -13.44
N PHE A 374 -23.34 18.63 -12.41
CA PHE A 374 -22.15 17.80 -12.61
C PHE A 374 -22.48 16.46 -13.28
N GLY A 375 -23.64 15.86 -12.95
CA GLY A 375 -24.14 14.65 -13.60
C GLY A 375 -24.30 14.84 -15.11
N ASP A 376 -24.95 15.93 -15.53
CA ASP A 376 -25.07 16.31 -16.94
C ASP A 376 -23.69 16.58 -17.57
N ALA A 377 -22.81 17.27 -16.84
CA ALA A 377 -21.45 17.53 -17.31
C ALA A 377 -20.67 16.25 -17.59
N CYS A 378 -20.89 15.16 -16.84
CA CYS A 378 -20.25 13.86 -17.05
C CYS A 378 -20.59 13.22 -18.40
N TYR A 379 -21.69 13.62 -19.05
CA TYR A 379 -22.06 13.14 -20.39
C TYR A 379 -21.64 14.09 -21.52
N SER A 380 -20.97 15.21 -21.19
CA SER A 380 -20.48 16.19 -22.15
C SER A 380 -18.95 16.29 -22.16
N LEU A 381 -18.37 16.84 -23.24
CA LEU A 381 -16.93 17.10 -23.27
C LEU A 381 -16.57 18.23 -22.29
N PRO A 382 -15.46 18.11 -21.54
CA PRO A 382 -14.41 17.09 -21.69
C PRO A 382 -14.53 15.85 -20.78
N LEU A 383 -15.60 15.72 -19.99
CA LEU A 383 -15.72 14.68 -18.95
C LEU A 383 -16.24 13.33 -19.48
N ALA A 384 -17.02 13.32 -20.56
CA ALA A 384 -17.62 12.12 -21.14
C ALA A 384 -16.62 10.95 -21.37
N PRO A 385 -15.39 11.16 -21.87
CA PRO A 385 -14.43 10.07 -21.98
C PRO A 385 -14.01 9.48 -20.63
N ILE A 386 -13.86 10.32 -19.61
CA ILE A 386 -13.31 9.97 -18.30
C ILE A 386 -14.35 9.24 -17.45
N PHE A 387 -15.60 9.73 -17.42
CA PHE A 387 -16.72 9.09 -16.72
C PHE A 387 -17.46 8.06 -17.59
N GLY A 388 -17.11 7.96 -18.87
CA GLY A 388 -17.57 6.89 -19.76
C GLY A 388 -16.52 5.81 -19.92
N TYR A 389 -16.05 5.62 -21.15
CA TYR A 389 -15.28 4.42 -21.54
C TYR A 389 -13.91 4.29 -20.87
N ARG A 390 -13.23 5.38 -20.48
CA ARG A 390 -11.87 5.29 -19.89
C ARG A 390 -11.85 4.81 -18.44
N SER A 391 -12.96 4.94 -17.71
CA SER A 391 -13.09 4.44 -16.33
C SER A 391 -14.00 3.21 -16.22
N ALA A 392 -14.41 2.61 -17.34
CA ALA A 392 -15.34 1.47 -17.36
C ALA A 392 -14.91 0.33 -16.43
N ARG A 393 -13.61 0.02 -16.39
CA ARG A 393 -13.02 -0.98 -15.47
C ARG A 393 -13.24 -0.60 -13.99
N LEU A 394 -12.99 0.65 -13.62
CA LEU A 394 -13.20 1.14 -12.25
C LEU A 394 -14.68 1.11 -11.87
N GLN A 395 -15.56 1.55 -12.78
CA GLN A 395 -17.01 1.52 -12.57
C GLN A 395 -17.51 0.09 -12.33
N GLN A 396 -17.06 -0.86 -13.15
CA GLN A 396 -17.39 -2.27 -12.97
C GLN A 396 -16.85 -2.81 -11.65
N ALA A 397 -15.62 -2.46 -11.26
CA ALA A 397 -15.04 -2.88 -9.99
C ALA A 397 -15.81 -2.33 -8.78
N ILE A 398 -16.32 -1.09 -8.84
CA ILE A 398 -17.20 -0.51 -7.82
C ILE A 398 -18.47 -1.34 -7.68
N LYS A 399 -19.18 -1.60 -8.79
CA LYS A 399 -20.42 -2.41 -8.79
C LYS A 399 -20.16 -3.82 -8.25
N GLN A 400 -19.07 -4.46 -8.70
CA GLN A 400 -18.72 -5.82 -8.29
C GLN A 400 -18.39 -5.88 -6.80
N THR A 401 -17.58 -4.95 -6.30
CA THR A 401 -17.21 -4.88 -4.88
C THR A 401 -18.45 -4.72 -3.98
N ALA A 402 -19.39 -3.86 -4.39
CA ALA A 402 -20.66 -3.70 -3.68
C ALA A 402 -21.49 -5.00 -3.62
N ARG A 403 -21.59 -5.72 -4.74
CA ARG A 403 -22.30 -7.01 -4.82
C ARG A 403 -21.63 -8.08 -3.96
N ASP A 404 -20.31 -8.19 -4.02
CA ASP A 404 -19.55 -9.21 -3.28
C ASP A 404 -19.69 -9.03 -1.77
N ILE A 405 -19.57 -7.78 -1.28
CA ILE A 405 -19.75 -7.49 0.14
C ILE A 405 -21.20 -7.75 0.58
N ARG A 406 -22.20 -7.35 -0.23
CA ARG A 406 -23.61 -7.63 0.05
C ARG A 406 -23.87 -9.14 0.14
N ALA A 407 -23.39 -9.91 -0.83
CA ALA A 407 -23.55 -11.37 -0.85
C ALA A 407 -22.92 -12.02 0.40
N ALA A 408 -21.71 -11.61 0.78
CA ALA A 408 -21.05 -12.11 1.99
C ALA A 408 -21.84 -11.77 3.27
N LYS A 409 -22.43 -10.57 3.37
CA LYS A 409 -23.27 -10.20 4.52
C LYS A 409 -24.57 -10.98 4.59
N LEU A 410 -25.24 -11.21 3.47
CA LEU A 410 -26.48 -12.00 3.44
C LEU A 410 -26.24 -13.45 3.88
N ILE A 411 -25.14 -14.06 3.47
CA ILE A 411 -24.76 -15.42 3.91
C ILE A 411 -24.57 -15.46 5.44
N ASN A 412 -23.88 -14.46 6.01
CA ASN A 412 -23.67 -14.39 7.46
C ASN A 412 -24.97 -14.20 8.26
N ILE A 413 -25.91 -13.41 7.72
CA ILE A 413 -27.22 -13.19 8.35
C ILE A 413 -28.03 -14.50 8.34
N GLN A 414 -28.00 -15.24 7.23
CA GLN A 414 -28.71 -16.53 7.12
C GLN A 414 -28.07 -17.64 7.95
N GLY A 415 -26.73 -17.65 8.08
CA GLY A 415 -25.99 -18.61 8.90
C GLY A 415 -26.05 -18.37 10.41
N SER A 416 -26.38 -17.16 10.86
CA SER A 416 -26.52 -16.82 12.29
C SER A 416 -27.92 -17.13 12.86
N GLY A 417 -28.83 -17.64 12.02
CA GLY A 417 -30.20 -18.02 12.39
C GLY A 417 -30.42 -19.52 12.61
N LEU A 418 -29.35 -20.33 12.60
CA LEU A 418 -29.30 -21.74 13.01
C LEU A 418 -28.52 -21.85 14.32
#